data_AF-A0A926FK46-F1
#
_entry.id   AF-A0A926FK46-F1
#
_cell.length_a   1.000
_cell.length_b   1.000
_cell.length_c   1.000
_cell.angle_alpha   90.00
_cell.angle_beta   90.00
_cell.angle_gamma   90.00
#
_symmetry.space_group_name_H-M   'P 1'
#
loop_
_entity.id
_entity.type
_entity.pdbx_description
1 polymer ?
#
loop_
_entity_poly.entity_id
_entity_poly.type
_entity_poly.pdbx_seq_one_letter_code
_entity_poly.pdbx_strand_id
1 'polypeptide(L)'
;MHRVPVEDSFDLHSFHPEDVLSALEEYLREAAQGGFREVRVIHGKGRGVRRAQVVRWLRDQDLVEDLFDAPPQRGGSGATIVRLRRAPPEAGHSDRIPNGGLKK
;
A
#
# COMPACT_ATOMS: atom_id res chain seq x y z
N MET A 1 -6.09 16.17 13.40
CA MET A 1 -5.72 14.75 13.22
C MET A 1 -4.27 14.70 12.79
N HIS A 2 -3.39 14.07 13.57
CA HIS A 2 -2.01 13.84 13.16
C HIS A 2 -1.98 12.53 12.38
N ARG A 3 -1.75 12.60 11.07
CA ARG A 3 -1.64 11.43 10.21
C ARG A 3 -0.19 10.97 10.21
N VAL A 4 0.07 9.72 10.60
CA VAL A 4 1.42 9.16 10.52
C VAL A 4 1.79 9.03 9.04
N PRO A 5 2.94 9.59 8.61
CA PRO A 5 3.36 9.47 7.22
C PRO A 5 3.63 8.00 6.87
N VAL A 6 3.21 7.58 5.68
CA VAL A 6 3.57 6.26 5.15
C VAL A 6 5.05 6.23 4.75
N GLU A 7 5.71 5.11 5.02
CA GLU A 7 7.10 4.90 4.62
C GLU A 7 7.19 4.12 3.30
N ASP A 8 8.40 4.03 2.74
CA ASP A 8 8.68 3.25 1.52
C ASP A 8 8.67 1.73 1.74
N SER A 9 8.37 1.27 2.97
CA SER A 9 8.25 -0.14 3.28
C SER A 9 7.10 -0.47 4.23
N PHE A 10 6.62 -1.71 4.13
CA PHE A 10 5.52 -2.23 4.90
C PHE A 10 5.86 -3.62 5.44
N ASP A 11 5.97 -3.75 6.76
CA ASP A 11 6.29 -5.00 7.43
C ASP A 11 5.02 -5.75 7.84
N LEU A 12 4.82 -6.91 7.22
CA LEU A 12 3.64 -7.72 7.47
C LEU A 12 3.70 -8.44 8.83
N HIS A 13 4.86 -8.62 9.45
CA HIS A 13 4.95 -9.29 10.77
C HIS A 13 4.24 -8.53 11.88
N SER A 14 4.00 -7.23 11.68
CA SER A 14 3.27 -6.37 12.61
C SER A 14 1.75 -6.59 12.59
N PHE A 15 1.23 -7.39 11.67
CA PHE A 15 -0.21 -7.58 11.45
C PHE A 15 -0.65 -9.02 11.69
N HIS A 16 -1.86 -9.19 12.23
CA HIS A 16 -2.51 -10.49 12.31
C HIS A 16 -2.73 -11.05 10.89
N PRO A 17 -2.59 -12.37 10.65
CA PRO A 17 -2.68 -12.94 9.30
C PRO A 17 -3.95 -12.59 8.52
N GLU A 18 -5.08 -12.42 9.21
CA GLU A 18 -6.37 -12.05 8.61
C GLU A 18 -6.41 -10.58 8.15
N ASP A 19 -5.68 -9.69 8.81
CA ASP A 19 -5.69 -8.25 8.52
C ASP A 19 -4.69 -7.85 7.43
N VAL A 20 -3.73 -8.72 7.13
CA VAL A 20 -2.60 -8.46 6.22
C VAL A 20 -3.02 -7.85 4.90
N LEU A 21 -4.03 -8.42 4.24
CA LEU A 21 -4.41 -7.99 2.89
C LEU A 21 -5.14 -6.65 2.93
N SER A 22 -6.00 -6.45 3.93
CA SER A 22 -6.71 -5.17 4.13
C SER A 22 -5.73 -4.04 4.46
N ALA A 23 -4.79 -4.29 5.37
CA ALA A 23 -3.77 -3.31 5.74
C ALA A 23 -2.80 -3.02 4.58
N LEU A 24 -2.47 -4.03 3.77
CA LEU A 24 -1.65 -3.86 2.57
C LEU A 24 -2.38 -3.03 1.50
N GLU A 25 -3.68 -3.23 1.31
CA GLU A 25 -4.48 -2.41 0.38
C GLU A 25 -4.46 -0.94 0.76
N GLU A 26 -4.75 -0.64 2.03
CA GLU A 26 -4.71 0.72 2.55
C GLU A 26 -3.31 1.32 2.39
N TYR A 27 -2.27 0.57 2.74
CA TYR A 27 -0.89 1.00 2.56
C TYR A 27 -0.56 1.36 1.10
N LEU A 28 -0.92 0.52 0.13
CA LEU A 28 -0.61 0.79 -1.28
C LEU A 28 -1.32 2.05 -1.80
N ARG A 29 -2.57 2.26 -1.40
CA ARG A 29 -3.33 3.47 -1.75
C ARG A 29 -2.63 4.70 -1.20
N GLU A 30 -2.29 4.67 0.08
CA GLU A 30 -1.68 5.79 0.79
C GLU A 30 -0.26 6.08 0.31
N ALA A 31 0.51 5.05 -0.03
CA ALA A 31 1.83 5.19 -0.66
C ALA A 31 1.70 5.83 -2.05
N ALA A 32 0.76 5.37 -2.88
CA ALA A 32 0.54 5.95 -4.20
C ALA A 32 0.09 7.41 -4.15
N GLN A 33 -0.81 7.76 -3.22
CA GLN A 33 -1.24 9.14 -2.95
C GLN A 33 -0.10 10.01 -2.40
N GLY A 34 0.75 9.43 -1.55
CA GLY A 34 1.97 10.04 -1.03
C GLY A 34 3.07 10.24 -2.08
N GLY A 35 2.85 9.77 -3.32
CA GLY A 35 3.77 9.95 -4.44
C GLY A 35 4.88 8.89 -4.54
N PHE A 36 4.82 7.84 -3.73
CA PHE A 36 5.76 6.72 -3.86
C PHE A 36 5.56 6.02 -5.21
N ARG A 37 6.68 5.73 -5.87
CA ARG A 37 6.73 4.97 -7.13
C ARG A 37 7.16 3.53 -6.94
N GLU A 38 7.82 3.27 -5.82
CA GLU A 38 8.32 1.98 -5.44
C GLU A 38 8.15 1.86 -3.93
N VAL A 39 7.65 0.71 -3.49
CA VAL A 39 7.57 0.34 -2.08
C VAL A 39 8.05 -1.09 -1.88
N ARG A 40 8.41 -1.41 -0.64
CA ARG A 40 8.90 -2.73 -0.25
C ARG A 40 7.97 -3.40 0.75
N VAL A 41 7.39 -4.53 0.34
CA VAL A 41 6.53 -5.35 1.20
C VAL A 41 7.35 -6.48 1.82
N ILE A 42 7.48 -6.47 3.14
CA ILE A 42 8.31 -7.42 3.90
C ILE A 42 7.39 -8.51 4.46
N HIS A 43 7.46 -9.70 3.86
CA HIS A 43 6.65 -10.87 4.24
C HIS A 43 7.45 -11.94 5.00
N GLY A 44 8.76 -11.77 5.13
CA GLY A 44 9.66 -12.74 5.75
C GLY A 44 10.08 -13.87 4.79
N LYS A 45 11.16 -14.59 5.14
CA LYS A 45 11.76 -15.63 4.29
C LYS A 45 10.97 -16.95 4.33
N GLY A 46 10.69 -17.46 5.53
CA GLY A 46 9.82 -18.62 5.79
C GLY A 46 9.92 -19.78 4.79
N ARG A 47 8.79 -20.49 4.59
CA ARG A 47 8.61 -21.48 3.50
C ARG A 47 8.02 -20.86 2.23
N GLY A 48 7.93 -19.54 2.15
CA GLY A 48 7.36 -18.83 1.00
C GLY A 48 5.82 -18.80 0.88
N VAL A 49 5.07 -19.40 1.81
CA VAL A 49 3.58 -19.40 1.75
C VAL A 49 3.01 -17.99 1.78
N ARG A 50 3.45 -17.16 2.76
CA ARG A 50 2.99 -15.77 2.88
C ARG A 50 3.41 -14.93 1.67
N ARG A 51 4.64 -15.14 1.16
CA ARG A 51 5.11 -14.52 -0.09
C ARG A 51 4.17 -14.86 -1.24
N ALA A 52 3.84 -16.14 -1.44
CA ALA A 52 3.00 -16.57 -2.55
C ALA A 52 1.59 -15.95 -2.48
N GLN A 53 0.99 -15.89 -1.29
CA GLN A 53 -0.31 -15.25 -1.08
C GLN A 53 -0.26 -13.74 -1.39
N VAL A 54 0.74 -13.04 -0.85
CA VAL A 54 0.92 -11.59 -1.05
C VAL A 54 1.19 -11.27 -2.51
N VAL A 55 2.12 -11.97 -3.16
CA VAL A 55 2.44 -11.77 -4.58
C VAL A 55 1.24 -12.05 -5.47
N ARG A 56 0.47 -13.10 -5.20
CA ARG A 56 -0.76 -13.39 -5.94
C ARG A 56 -1.74 -12.23 -5.84
N TRP A 57 -2.03 -11.80 -4.62
CA TRP A 57 -2.97 -10.71 -4.37
C TRP A 57 -2.50 -9.37 -4.99
N LEU A 58 -1.21 -9.06 -4.94
CA LEU A 58 -0.61 -7.87 -5.53
C LEU A 58 -0.77 -7.81 -7.06
N ARG A 59 -0.74 -8.97 -7.75
CA ARG A 59 -0.93 -9.02 -9.21
C ARG A 59 -2.33 -8.63 -9.64
N ASP A 60 -3.31 -8.75 -8.75
CA ASP A 60 -4.70 -8.39 -9.01
C ASP A 60 -5.02 -6.92 -8.68
N GLN A 61 -4.04 -6.14 -8.20
CA GLN A 61 -4.26 -4.74 -7.80
C GLN A 61 -4.01 -3.78 -8.96
N ASP A 62 -4.99 -2.93 -9.28
CA ASP A 62 -4.86 -1.89 -10.31
C ASP A 62 -3.71 -0.90 -10.03
N LEU A 63 -3.41 -0.64 -8.76
CA LEU A 63 -2.32 0.26 -8.35
C LEU A 63 -0.92 -0.31 -8.60
N VAL A 64 -0.80 -1.61 -8.86
CA VAL A 64 0.48 -2.28 -9.07
C VAL A 64 0.83 -2.27 -10.55
N GLU A 65 1.98 -1.68 -10.89
CA GLU A 65 2.51 -1.67 -12.25
C GLU A 65 3.38 -2.90 -12.52
N ASP A 66 4.23 -3.25 -11.55
CA ASP A 66 5.22 -4.33 -11.66
C ASP A 66 5.65 -4.78 -10.25
N LEU A 67 6.17 -6.00 -10.14
CA LEU A 67 6.67 -6.55 -8.88
C LEU A 67 7.76 -7.60 -9.08
N PHE A 68 8.75 -7.59 -8.20
CA PHE A 68 9.88 -8.51 -8.23
C PHE A 68 10.46 -8.73 -6.83
N ASP A 69 11.20 -9.82 -6.65
CA ASP A 69 11.90 -10.07 -5.39
C ASP A 69 12.89 -8.94 -5.08
N ALA A 70 12.99 -8.56 -3.81
CA ALA A 70 13.97 -7.57 -3.41
C ALA A 70 15.41 -8.04 -3.66
N PRO A 71 16.34 -7.14 -3.99
CA PRO A 71 17.76 -7.49 -4.05
C PRO A 71 18.24 -7.96 -2.67
N PRO A 72 19.34 -8.73 -2.59
CA PRO A 72 19.86 -9.28 -1.33
C PRO A 72 20.02 -8.21 -0.23
N GLN A 73 20.55 -7.03 -0.56
CA GLN A 73 20.73 -5.93 0.41
C GLN A 73 19.42 -5.31 0.93
N ARG A 74 18.27 -5.57 0.29
CA ARG A 74 16.95 -5.07 0.71
C ARG A 74 16.01 -6.16 1.23
N GLY A 75 16.52 -7.37 1.46
CA GLY A 75 15.75 -8.46 2.08
C GLY A 75 15.66 -9.74 1.25
N GLY A 76 16.11 -9.72 -0.02
CA GLY A 76 16.10 -10.91 -0.87
C GLY A 76 14.69 -11.50 -1.00
N SER A 77 14.62 -12.84 -0.94
CA SER A 77 13.37 -13.60 -0.91
C SER A 77 12.46 -13.33 0.30
N GLY A 78 12.88 -12.50 1.25
CA GLY A 78 12.07 -12.08 2.40
C GLY A 78 11.21 -10.84 2.14
N ALA A 79 11.37 -10.18 0.99
CA ALA A 79 10.61 -9.00 0.62
C ALA A 79 10.34 -8.94 -0.88
N THR A 80 9.23 -8.30 -1.24
CA THR A 80 8.83 -8.01 -2.61
C THR A 80 8.90 -6.51 -2.83
N ILE A 81 9.51 -6.09 -3.94
CA ILE A 81 9.46 -4.72 -4.42
C ILE A 81 8.22 -4.58 -5.30
N VAL A 82 7.44 -3.54 -5.04
CA VAL A 82 6.19 -3.23 -5.74
C VAL A 82 6.36 -1.86 -6.38
N ARG A 83 6.26 -1.80 -7.71
CA ARG A 83 6.19 -0.55 -8.45
C ARG A 83 4.74 -0.10 -8.53
N LEU A 84 4.50 1.14 -8.13
CA LEU A 84 3.16 1.71 -8.03
C LEU A 84 2.87 2.59 -9.24
N ARG A 85 1.66 2.42 -9.78
CA ARG A 85 1.07 3.42 -10.68
C ARG A 85 0.86 4.72 -9.93
N ARG A 86 0.78 5.83 -10.66
CA ARG A 86 0.36 7.09 -10.03
C ARG A 86 -1.09 6.92 -9.57
N ALA A 87 -1.38 7.22 -8.32
CA ALA A 87 -2.76 7.47 -7.94
C ALA A 87 -3.27 8.64 -8.81
N PRO A 88 -4.50 8.57 -9.35
CA PRO A 88 -5.17 9.77 -9.83
C PRO A 88 -5.12 10.81 -8.70
N PRO A 89 -4.90 12.11 -8.99
CA PRO A 89 -5.07 13.11 -7.95
C PRO A 89 -6.46 12.90 -7.35
N GLU A 90 -6.54 12.75 -6.03
CA GLU A 90 -7.80 12.63 -5.29
C GLU A 90 -8.78 13.62 -5.92
N ALA A 91 -9.86 13.12 -6.53
CA ALA A 91 -10.91 13.99 -7.04
C ALA A 91 -11.37 14.77 -5.80
N GLY A 92 -11.02 16.07 -5.77
CA GLY A 92 -10.94 16.84 -4.54
C GLY A 92 -12.10 16.53 -3.61
N HIS A 93 -11.79 16.14 -2.37
CA HIS A 93 -12.75 16.16 -1.28
C HIS A 93 -13.17 17.63 -1.12
N SER A 94 -14.12 18.07 -1.95
CA SER A 94 -14.84 19.30 -1.76
C SER A 94 -15.53 19.10 -0.43
N ASP A 95 -14.97 19.72 0.59
CA ASP A 95 -15.65 20.06 1.82
C ASP A 95 -17.05 20.52 1.42
N ARG A 96 -18.00 19.62 1.58
CA ARG A 96 -19.38 19.81 1.16
C ARG A 96 -19.98 20.67 2.24
N ILE A 97 -19.69 21.97 2.22
CA ILE A 97 -20.41 22.95 3.03
C ILE A 97 -21.89 22.78 2.66
N PRO A 98 -22.76 22.28 3.55
CA PRO A 98 -24.18 22.33 3.27
C PRO A 98 -24.54 23.82 3.14
N ASN A 99 -25.05 24.22 1.97
CA ASN A 99 -25.68 25.51 1.79
C ASN A 99 -26.91 25.57 2.71
N GLY A 100 -26.68 25.94 3.98
CA GLY A 100 -27.70 26.37 4.92
C GLY A 100 -28.18 27.74 4.49
N GLY A 101 -29.16 27.74 3.58
CA GLY A 101 -29.79 28.97 3.11
C GLY A 101 -30.34 29.79 4.28
N LEU A 102 -29.83 31.00 4.42
CA LEU A 102 -30.39 32.03 5.28
C LEU A 102 -31.79 32.39 4.75
N LYS A 103 -32.83 31.84 5.39
CA LYS A 103 -34.20 32.33 5.21
C LYS A 103 -34.41 33.44 6.25
N LYS A 104 -34.58 34.65 5.69
CA LYS A 104 -35.03 35.87 6.33
C LYS A 104 -36.43 35.72 6.91
#